data_AF-B4I6G5-F1
#
_entry.id   AF-B4I6G5-F1
#
_cell.length_a   1.000
_cell.length_b   1.000
_cell.length_c   1.000
_cell.angle_alpha   90.00
_cell.angle_beta   90.00
_cell.angle_gamma   90.00
#
_symmetry.space_group_name_H-M   'P 1'
#
loop_
_entity.id
_entity.type
_entity.pdbx_description
1 polymer ?
#
loop_
_entity_poly.entity_id
_entity_poly.type
_entity_poly.pdbx_seq_one_letter_code
_entity_poly.pdbx_strand_id
1 'polypeptide(L)'
;MRLHYACRQLGIPLEAIKVIPEHSQSGTMDVTLLQKQIQQDVGNNRTPLLVVADIGASLCGYVDNLLRLRDVCKAHNMWLHASGHGLAALVCAQNQGHVEEVLHSMALNLGSWLGVPSLPIVLLHRPLQNSALSAFESDPILSRRLNALSLWTSLQALGRKAIAERLHVAFQTCSILFEIASKCEGIRVLSHTPGAQTGASLSDVIQRPFDVQALFDAAAPVVAYQFDGSTTIPLGGSGSSAAAASADRETAEGLKPLEKINNASYFDRLNSWLGQILQRDCPNFDFEVIEHPTHGSCIRYCPLELGLGEQPPSSENLESFAQSLDAHVDILRATIKHKARFIHLVERSEVLRLVPLPEWAGMGGVRFVPEGWESLLTDQAKTELNKLNIDLVEALKSTDNAFSLGEGTDGLICVRFGMVTHETEVEELLDLVVTVGKSVQENSRVLDTMSEIVKKGIEAVTADLQRESEEKLWQEGILRHVPVVGRVFNWWSPPAKESGIKGRSLNLTQGVVESTENIYKYHMQMTGATAHQLPANRSPPTPMVQTPVGAPASPPVFPTVEPVPGNGNGSGTSEGTPVQSGEASGSMPAASVATPSAAPTQNHVDHARTVSQSSAASSSVPELVAASSAINNN
;
A
#
# COMPACT_ATOMS: atom_id res chain seq x y z
N MET A 1 8.13 16.38 26.04
CA MET A 1 6.85 17.09 26.38
C MET A 1 6.53 17.16 27.88
N ARG A 2 6.50 16.06 28.64
CA ARG A 2 6.13 16.08 30.08
C ARG A 2 7.02 16.98 30.96
N LEU A 3 8.33 16.94 30.77
CA LEU A 3 9.28 17.82 31.49
C LEU A 3 9.08 19.30 31.18
N HIS A 4 8.76 19.66 29.93
CA HIS A 4 8.46 21.05 29.56
C HIS A 4 7.21 21.57 30.28
N TYR A 5 6.17 20.74 30.37
CA TYR A 5 4.97 21.10 31.13
C TYR A 5 5.30 21.32 32.61
N ALA A 6 6.02 20.38 33.25
CA ALA A 6 6.42 20.50 34.64
C ALA A 6 7.25 21.78 34.90
N CYS A 7 8.21 22.08 34.03
CA CYS A 7 9.02 23.30 34.15
C CYS A 7 8.17 24.57 34.08
N ARG A 8 7.20 24.63 33.15
CA ARG A 8 6.27 25.77 33.05
C ARG A 8 5.43 25.96 34.31
N GLN A 9 4.92 24.88 34.89
CA GLN A 9 4.13 24.93 36.12
C GLN A 9 4.95 25.38 37.34
N LEU A 10 6.23 24.99 37.39
CA LEU A 10 7.14 25.35 38.48
C LEU A 10 7.86 26.69 38.27
N GLY A 11 7.59 27.40 37.17
CA GLY A 11 8.28 28.63 36.81
C GLY A 11 9.77 28.43 36.46
N ILE A 12 10.17 27.20 36.14
CA ILE A 12 11.52 26.85 35.71
C ILE A 12 11.66 27.17 34.21
N PRO A 13 12.67 27.95 33.79
CA PRO A 13 12.91 28.24 32.38
C PRO A 13 13.11 26.96 31.55
N LEU A 14 12.50 26.88 30.36
CA LEU A 14 12.63 25.70 29.49
C LEU A 14 14.07 25.44 29.05
N GLU A 15 14.93 26.48 29.03
CA GLU A 15 16.36 26.36 28.76
C GLU A 15 17.15 25.57 29.82
N ALA A 16 16.53 25.31 30.98
CA ALA A 16 17.08 24.43 32.01
C ALA A 16 16.99 22.95 31.64
N ILE A 17 16.14 22.59 30.67
CA ILE A 17 16.07 21.23 30.14
C ILE A 17 17.24 21.05 29.16
N LYS A 18 18.16 20.15 29.50
CA LYS A 18 19.27 19.74 28.63
C LYS A 18 19.03 18.32 28.15
N VAL A 19 18.88 18.15 26.84
CA VAL A 19 18.84 16.83 26.21
C VAL A 19 20.28 16.40 25.95
N ILE A 20 20.70 15.32 26.57
CA ILE A 20 22.04 14.76 26.37
C ILE A 20 21.99 13.83 25.16
N PRO A 21 22.90 13.96 24.18
CA PRO A 21 22.94 13.06 23.04
C PRO A 21 23.20 11.60 23.44
N GLU A 22 22.69 10.69 22.63
CA GLU A 22 22.94 9.26 22.74
C GLU A 22 24.35 8.92 22.27
N HIS A 23 24.95 7.91 22.90
CA HIS A 23 26.22 7.35 22.51
C HIS A 23 26.06 6.51 21.24
N SER A 24 26.86 6.81 20.22
CA SER A 24 26.68 6.31 18.85
C SER A 24 26.71 4.79 18.69
N GLN A 25 27.29 4.07 19.65
CA GLN A 25 27.36 2.59 19.62
C GLN A 25 26.29 1.92 20.49
N SER A 26 25.79 2.60 21.52
CA SER A 26 24.91 1.97 22.53
C SER A 26 23.48 2.49 22.51
N GLY A 27 23.19 3.62 21.86
CA GLY A 27 21.86 4.24 21.86
C GLY A 27 21.40 4.76 23.22
N THR A 28 22.29 4.73 24.22
CA THR A 28 22.05 5.18 25.60
C THR A 28 22.66 6.54 25.84
N MET A 29 22.27 7.23 26.91
CA MET A 29 22.82 8.54 27.26
C MET A 29 24.36 8.54 27.32
N ASP A 30 25.02 9.45 26.59
CA ASP A 30 26.46 9.60 26.69
C ASP A 30 26.84 10.29 28.00
N VAL A 31 27.33 9.49 28.96
CA VAL A 31 27.76 9.95 30.29
C VAL A 31 28.88 10.99 30.22
N THR A 32 29.75 10.93 29.19
CA THR A 32 30.84 11.88 29.01
C THR A 32 30.29 13.25 28.62
N LEU A 33 29.30 13.27 27.73
CA LEU A 33 28.62 14.50 27.34
C LEU A 33 27.77 15.05 28.50
N LEU A 34 27.13 14.19 29.28
CA LEU A 34 26.45 14.59 30.51
C LEU A 34 27.41 15.30 31.48
N GLN A 35 28.58 14.72 31.76
CA GLN A 35 29.58 15.33 32.64
C GLN A 35 30.06 16.68 32.12
N LYS A 36 30.32 16.79 30.81
CA LYS A 36 30.70 18.06 30.17
C LYS A 36 29.59 19.10 30.29
N GLN A 37 28.33 18.71 30.08
CA GLN A 37 27.18 19.59 30.22
C GLN A 37 27.02 20.08 31.67
N ILE A 38 27.15 19.19 32.65
CA ILE A 38 27.15 19.54 34.08
C ILE A 38 28.22 20.57 34.40
N GLN A 39 29.46 20.37 33.93
CA GLN A 39 30.56 21.32 34.15
C GLN A 39 30.27 22.69 33.52
N GLN A 40 29.69 22.72 32.33
CA GLN A 40 29.29 23.97 31.68
C GLN A 40 28.18 24.68 32.45
N ASP A 41 27.17 23.96 32.92
CA ASP A 41 26.08 24.55 33.69
C ASP A 41 26.59 25.11 35.03
N VAL A 42 27.45 24.37 35.74
CA VAL A 42 28.12 24.86 36.96
C VAL A 42 28.98 26.09 36.66
N GLY A 43 29.76 26.08 35.57
CA GLY A 43 30.56 27.24 35.14
C GLY A 43 29.73 28.48 34.77
N ASN A 44 28.50 28.27 34.33
CA ASN A 44 27.52 29.32 34.03
C ASN A 44 26.66 29.71 35.25
N ASN A 45 27.07 29.34 36.47
CA ASN A 45 26.32 29.56 37.73
C ASN A 45 24.89 28.99 37.72
N ARG A 46 24.67 27.89 36.99
CA ARG A 46 23.42 27.11 37.02
C ARG A 46 23.58 25.95 38.00
N THR A 47 22.48 25.45 38.53
CA THR A 47 22.46 24.33 39.48
C THR A 47 21.87 23.08 38.80
N PRO A 48 22.70 22.09 38.43
CA PRO A 48 22.21 20.79 37.98
C PRO A 48 21.38 20.13 39.09
N LEU A 49 20.15 19.72 38.78
CA LEU A 49 19.19 19.27 39.78
C LEU A 49 18.82 17.78 39.64
N LEU A 50 18.52 17.35 38.41
CA LEU A 50 17.86 16.08 38.13
C LEU A 50 18.42 15.48 36.84
N VAL A 51 18.75 14.20 36.89
CA VAL A 51 18.94 13.33 35.71
C VAL A 51 17.74 12.40 35.62
N VAL A 52 17.16 12.31 34.43
CA VAL A 52 16.14 11.31 34.08
C VAL A 52 16.83 10.26 33.21
N ALA A 53 16.93 9.04 33.73
CA ALA A 53 17.50 7.90 33.05
C ALA A 53 16.40 7.00 32.50
N ASP A 54 16.62 6.45 31.32
CA ASP A 54 15.70 5.47 30.72
C ASP A 54 16.15 4.04 31.00
N ILE A 55 15.21 3.23 31.48
CA ILE A 55 15.33 1.79 31.73
C ILE A 55 14.31 1.10 30.85
N GLY A 56 14.75 0.62 29.70
CA GLY A 56 13.86 0.09 28.69
C GLY A 56 13.12 1.22 27.98
N ALA A 57 13.86 2.10 27.31
CA ALA A 57 13.33 3.23 26.55
C ALA A 57 12.20 2.78 25.61
N SER A 58 11.13 3.57 25.48
CA SER A 58 9.92 3.13 24.76
C SER A 58 10.14 2.77 23.30
N LEU A 59 11.10 3.40 22.61
CA LEU A 59 11.35 3.17 21.18
C LEU A 59 12.17 1.91 20.91
N CYS A 60 13.33 1.76 21.56
CA CYS A 60 14.28 0.68 21.27
C CYS A 60 14.63 -0.21 22.47
N GLY A 61 14.06 0.05 23.65
CA GLY A 61 14.29 -0.77 24.84
C GLY A 61 15.65 -0.55 25.50
N TYR A 62 16.37 0.52 25.16
CA TYR A 62 17.69 0.80 25.75
C TYR A 62 17.65 1.04 27.25
N VAL A 63 18.73 0.66 27.94
CA VAL A 63 18.92 0.87 29.38
C VAL A 63 20.18 1.69 29.59
N ASP A 64 20.02 2.88 30.17
CA ASP A 64 21.14 3.75 30.49
C ASP A 64 22.11 3.09 31.48
N ASN A 65 23.38 3.52 31.48
CA ASN A 65 24.37 3.01 32.41
C ASN A 65 24.12 3.53 33.85
N LEU A 66 23.25 2.85 34.57
CA LEU A 66 22.73 3.29 35.87
C LEU A 66 23.83 3.47 36.92
N LEU A 67 24.86 2.62 36.93
CA LEU A 67 25.97 2.74 37.89
C LEU A 67 26.79 4.00 37.63
N ARG A 68 27.15 4.26 36.36
CA ARG A 68 27.89 5.48 36.01
C ARG A 68 27.05 6.72 36.26
N LEU A 69 25.76 6.70 35.92
CA LEU A 69 24.84 7.81 36.20
C LEU A 69 24.68 8.06 37.70
N ARG A 70 24.56 7.00 38.50
CA ARG A 70 24.51 7.10 39.97
C ARG A 70 25.76 7.78 40.51
N ASP A 71 26.94 7.39 40.05
CA ASP A 71 28.20 7.94 40.54
C ASP A 71 28.36 9.42 40.15
N VAL A 72 27.98 9.80 38.93
CA VAL A 72 27.91 11.21 38.49
C VAL A 72 26.91 12.00 39.35
N CYS A 73 25.71 11.47 39.57
CA CYS A 73 24.69 12.14 40.36
C CYS A 73 25.14 12.32 41.83
N LYS A 74 25.79 11.32 42.42
CA LYS A 74 26.37 11.43 43.77
C LYS A 74 27.47 12.50 43.84
N ALA A 75 28.36 12.55 42.84
CA ALA A 75 29.46 13.52 42.81
C ALA A 75 28.98 14.98 42.71
N HIS A 76 27.85 15.22 42.04
CA HIS A 76 27.29 16.55 41.81
C HIS A 76 26.01 16.85 42.63
N ASN A 77 25.66 15.98 43.59
CA ASN A 77 24.45 16.09 44.42
C ASN A 77 23.15 16.27 43.60
N MET A 78 23.02 15.49 42.53
CA MET A 78 21.85 15.48 41.64
C MET A 78 20.91 14.33 41.99
N TRP A 79 19.63 14.54 41.74
CA TRP A 79 18.62 13.49 41.82
C TRP A 79 18.67 12.59 40.59
N LEU A 80 18.49 11.28 40.77
CA LEU A 80 18.43 10.29 39.68
C LEU A 80 17.04 9.66 39.65
N HIS A 81 16.28 9.99 38.61
CA HIS A 81 14.94 9.46 38.36
C HIS A 81 14.99 8.46 37.20
N ALA A 82 14.29 7.34 37.32
CA ALA A 82 14.16 6.36 36.25
C ALA A 82 12.75 6.31 35.65
N SER A 83 12.68 6.13 34.34
CA SER A 83 11.45 5.84 33.60
C SER A 83 11.69 4.75 32.57
N GLY A 84 10.61 4.14 32.05
CA GLY A 84 10.69 3.19 30.95
C GLY A 84 10.08 1.83 31.27
N HIS A 85 9.93 1.02 30.23
CA HIS A 85 9.23 -0.27 30.29
C HIS A 85 10.05 -1.36 30.98
N GLY A 86 11.37 -1.24 31.00
CA GLY A 86 12.27 -2.21 31.66
C GLY A 86 12.07 -2.27 33.18
N LEU A 87 11.51 -1.22 33.79
CA LEU A 87 11.13 -1.21 35.21
C LEU A 87 10.12 -2.31 35.56
N ALA A 88 9.33 -2.81 34.60
CA ALA A 88 8.41 -3.92 34.83
C ALA A 88 9.12 -5.22 35.27
N ALA A 89 10.42 -5.38 34.95
CA ALA A 89 11.22 -6.53 35.34
C ALA A 89 11.36 -6.68 36.87
N LEU A 90 11.21 -5.58 37.63
CA LEU A 90 11.21 -5.62 39.10
C LEU A 90 10.12 -6.53 39.66
N VAL A 91 9.00 -6.70 38.94
CA VAL A 91 7.90 -7.57 39.36
C VAL A 91 8.26 -9.06 39.20
N CYS A 92 9.17 -9.37 38.27
CA CYS A 92 9.63 -10.74 38.01
C CYS A 92 10.68 -11.24 39.00
N ALA A 93 11.33 -10.33 39.75
CA ALA A 93 12.35 -10.69 40.74
C ALA A 93 11.75 -11.52 41.89
N GLN A 94 12.38 -12.66 42.20
CA GLN A 94 11.94 -13.55 43.29
C GLN A 94 12.56 -13.16 44.64
N ASN A 95 13.77 -12.62 44.61
CA ASN A 95 14.52 -12.23 45.80
C ASN A 95 14.34 -10.73 46.11
N GLN A 96 14.34 -10.38 47.39
CA GLN A 96 14.32 -8.98 47.82
C GLN A 96 15.61 -8.27 47.41
N GLY A 97 15.51 -6.97 47.17
CA GLY A 97 16.56 -6.18 46.57
C GLY A 97 16.46 -4.70 46.86
N HIS A 98 17.59 -4.01 46.79
CA HIS A 98 17.70 -2.58 47.14
C HIS A 98 17.90 -1.72 45.89
N VAL A 99 16.83 -1.46 45.15
CA VAL A 99 16.86 -0.56 43.97
C VAL A 99 17.21 0.88 44.38
N GLU A 100 16.83 1.24 45.60
CA GLU A 100 17.13 2.53 46.20
C GLU A 100 18.63 2.75 46.40
N GLU A 101 19.53 1.76 46.28
CA GLU A 101 20.97 2.04 46.31
C GLU A 101 21.47 2.70 45.02
N VAL A 102 20.76 2.46 43.92
CA VAL A 102 21.10 2.93 42.57
C VAL A 102 20.28 4.16 42.21
N LEU A 103 18.95 4.11 42.42
CA LEU A 103 18.01 5.14 41.98
C LEU A 103 17.44 5.94 43.16
N HIS A 104 17.06 7.19 42.92
CA HIS A 104 16.38 8.04 43.92
C HIS A 104 14.85 7.99 43.76
N SER A 105 14.35 7.80 42.54
CA SER A 105 12.93 7.63 42.24
C SER A 105 12.70 6.92 40.91
N MET A 106 11.49 6.43 40.70
CA MET A 106 11.06 5.80 39.46
C MET A 106 9.57 6.03 39.19
N ALA A 107 9.20 6.15 37.92
CA ALA A 107 7.81 6.24 37.49
C ALA A 107 7.35 4.92 36.84
N LEU A 108 6.37 4.25 37.44
CA LEU A 108 5.83 2.97 36.98
C LEU A 108 4.56 3.18 36.17
N ASN A 109 4.56 2.72 34.91
CA ASN A 109 3.43 2.87 33.98
C ASN A 109 2.53 1.63 33.99
N LEU A 110 1.95 1.32 35.15
CA LEU A 110 1.17 0.09 35.36
C LEU A 110 -0.04 -0.03 34.43
N GLY A 111 -0.62 1.09 33.98
CA GLY A 111 -1.75 1.07 33.07
C GLY A 111 -1.42 0.47 31.70
N SER A 112 -0.24 0.78 31.16
CA SER A 112 0.26 0.13 29.95
C SER A 112 0.61 -1.34 30.24
N TRP A 113 1.46 -1.59 31.24
CA TRP A 113 1.99 -2.95 31.50
C TRP A 113 0.91 -3.99 31.83
N LEU A 114 -0.21 -3.54 32.40
CA LEU A 114 -1.33 -4.39 32.77
C LEU A 114 -2.50 -4.31 31.78
N GLY A 115 -2.41 -3.47 30.74
CA GLY A 115 -3.49 -3.27 29.77
C GLY A 115 -4.72 -2.59 30.34
N VAL A 116 -4.58 -1.82 31.44
CA VAL A 116 -5.68 -1.12 32.14
C VAL A 116 -5.44 0.39 32.04
N PRO A 117 -5.92 1.07 30.98
CA PRO A 117 -5.61 2.49 30.72
C PRO A 117 -6.05 3.47 31.82
N SER A 118 -7.00 3.06 32.67
CA SER A 118 -7.50 3.87 33.79
C SER A 118 -6.59 3.86 35.02
N LEU A 119 -5.55 3.01 35.05
CA LEU A 119 -4.60 3.00 36.15
C LEU A 119 -3.70 4.24 36.14
N PRO A 120 -3.43 4.83 37.32
CA PRO A 120 -2.51 5.94 37.43
C PRO A 120 -1.06 5.49 37.20
N ILE A 121 -0.22 6.42 36.76
CA ILE A 121 1.24 6.28 36.87
C ILE A 121 1.61 6.35 38.34
N VAL A 122 2.40 5.39 38.82
CA VAL A 122 2.84 5.32 40.22
C VAL A 122 4.26 5.87 40.33
N LEU A 123 4.45 6.95 41.10
CA LEU A 123 5.78 7.46 41.44
C LEU A 123 6.24 6.79 42.74
N LEU A 124 7.38 6.10 42.68
CA LEU A 124 8.10 5.64 43.87
C LEU A 124 9.35 6.50 44.05
N HIS A 125 9.64 6.93 45.27
CA HIS A 125 10.82 7.74 45.58
C HIS A 125 11.37 7.42 46.97
N ARG A 126 12.67 7.71 47.17
CA ARG A 126 13.27 7.66 48.51
C ARG A 126 12.56 8.66 49.43
N PRO A 127 12.45 8.37 50.74
CA PRO A 127 11.85 9.29 51.69
C PRO A 127 12.60 10.63 51.67
N LEU A 128 11.87 11.72 51.42
CA LEU A 128 12.41 13.07 51.51
C LEU A 128 12.05 13.62 52.90
N GLN A 129 13.04 14.12 53.63
CA GLN A 129 12.83 14.81 54.90
C GLN A 129 12.44 16.29 54.66
N ASN A 130 11.46 16.54 53.78
CA ASN A 130 11.10 17.89 53.38
C ASN A 130 9.60 18.14 53.57
N SER A 131 9.26 19.17 54.32
CA SER A 131 7.89 19.65 54.52
C SER A 131 7.19 20.08 53.21
N ALA A 132 7.93 20.26 52.11
CA ALA A 132 7.32 20.48 50.80
C ALA A 132 6.52 19.27 50.27
N LEU A 133 6.84 18.03 50.70
CA LEU A 133 6.05 16.84 50.33
C LEU A 133 4.64 16.89 50.91
N SER A 134 4.46 17.51 52.09
CA SER A 134 3.13 17.65 52.67
C SER A 134 2.22 18.46 51.76
N ALA A 135 2.74 19.36 50.92
CA ALA A 135 1.93 20.13 49.96
C ALA A 135 1.39 19.28 48.79
N PHE A 136 2.13 18.24 48.37
CA PHE A 136 1.66 17.28 47.35
C PHE A 136 0.75 16.20 47.97
N GLU A 137 1.04 15.75 49.19
CA GLU A 137 0.20 14.80 49.92
C GLU A 137 -1.12 15.43 50.39
N SER A 138 -1.14 16.75 50.62
CA SER A 138 -2.34 17.52 50.97
C SER A 138 -2.97 18.25 49.77
N ASP A 139 -2.57 17.93 48.52
CA ASP A 139 -3.18 18.53 47.34
C ASP A 139 -4.71 18.25 47.35
N PRO A 140 -5.56 19.30 47.44
CA PRO A 140 -7.01 19.15 47.51
C PRO A 140 -7.62 18.48 46.26
N ILE A 141 -6.91 18.43 45.14
CA ILE A 141 -7.36 17.78 43.90
C ILE A 141 -7.06 16.28 43.92
N LEU A 142 -5.86 15.90 44.37
CA LEU A 142 -5.46 14.49 44.49
C LEU A 142 -6.15 13.81 45.69
N SER A 143 -6.30 14.50 46.81
CA SER A 143 -6.99 14.00 48.01
C SER A 143 -8.50 13.77 47.81
N ARG A 144 -9.11 14.37 46.79
CA ARG A 144 -10.53 14.15 46.43
C ARG A 144 -10.75 12.91 45.56
N ARG A 145 -9.70 12.32 44.99
CA ARG A 145 -9.80 11.13 44.11
C ARG A 145 -9.14 9.93 44.77
N LEU A 146 -9.87 8.83 44.88
CA LEU A 146 -9.34 7.59 45.43
C LEU A 146 -8.58 6.79 44.36
N ASN A 147 -7.52 7.38 43.79
CA ASN A 147 -6.72 6.75 42.72
C ASN A 147 -6.05 5.45 43.16
N ALA A 148 -5.76 5.31 44.46
CA ALA A 148 -5.24 4.07 45.03
C ALA A 148 -6.25 2.92 44.98
N LEU A 149 -7.56 3.19 44.93
CA LEU A 149 -8.57 2.12 44.88
C LEU A 149 -8.54 1.38 43.55
N SER A 150 -8.48 2.08 42.41
CA SER A 150 -8.39 1.42 41.11
C SER A 150 -7.12 0.59 40.99
N LEU A 151 -6.00 1.12 41.47
CA LEU A 151 -4.75 0.37 41.55
C LEU A 151 -4.89 -0.88 42.43
N TRP A 152 -5.39 -0.71 43.65
CA TRP A 152 -5.56 -1.81 44.59
C TRP A 152 -6.50 -2.88 44.05
N THR A 153 -7.66 -2.52 43.51
CA THR A 153 -8.62 -3.48 42.95
C THR A 153 -8.04 -4.22 41.75
N SER A 154 -7.33 -3.54 40.84
CA SER A 154 -6.68 -4.20 39.71
C SER A 154 -5.59 -5.17 40.14
N LEU A 155 -4.74 -4.79 41.10
CA LEU A 155 -3.70 -5.68 41.62
C LEU A 155 -4.29 -6.89 42.34
N GLN A 156 -5.39 -6.71 43.09
CA GLN A 156 -6.08 -7.81 43.78
C GLN A 156 -6.80 -8.75 42.80
N ALA A 157 -7.44 -8.19 41.76
CA ALA A 157 -8.17 -8.97 40.76
C ALA A 157 -7.24 -9.79 39.87
N LEU A 158 -6.12 -9.22 39.43
CA LEU A 158 -5.12 -9.91 38.60
C LEU A 158 -4.28 -10.88 39.45
N GLY A 159 -3.90 -10.46 40.66
CA GLY A 159 -3.04 -11.23 41.55
C GLY A 159 -1.56 -11.16 41.18
N ARG A 160 -0.69 -11.12 42.21
CA ARG A 160 0.77 -10.97 42.04
C ARG A 160 1.38 -12.01 41.10
N LYS A 161 1.00 -13.27 41.24
CA LYS A 161 1.57 -14.38 40.45
C LYS A 161 1.27 -14.22 38.96
N ALA A 162 0.02 -13.96 38.60
CA ALA A 162 -0.38 -13.81 37.21
C ALA A 162 0.25 -12.56 36.57
N ILE A 163 0.37 -11.46 37.31
CA ILE A 163 1.10 -10.27 36.84
C ILE A 163 2.57 -10.61 36.56
N ALA A 164 3.26 -11.24 37.51
CA ALA A 164 4.66 -11.58 37.36
C ALA A 164 4.89 -12.54 36.18
N GLU A 165 4.01 -13.54 36.02
CA GLU A 165 4.03 -14.49 34.91
C GLU A 165 3.78 -13.79 33.56
N ARG A 166 2.77 -12.93 33.46
CA ARG A 166 2.48 -12.15 32.25
C ARG A 166 3.68 -11.29 31.83
N LEU A 167 4.27 -10.56 32.78
CA LEU A 167 5.43 -9.71 32.51
C LEU A 167 6.65 -10.55 32.13
N HIS A 168 6.85 -11.70 32.78
CA HIS A 168 7.93 -12.62 32.42
C HIS A 168 7.79 -13.12 30.99
N VAL A 169 6.59 -13.57 30.60
CA VAL A 169 6.30 -14.01 29.23
C VAL A 169 6.52 -12.85 28.24
N ALA A 170 6.09 -11.63 28.56
CA ALA A 170 6.33 -10.46 27.70
C ALA A 170 7.83 -10.23 27.40
N PHE A 171 8.69 -10.31 28.43
CA PHE A 171 10.15 -10.22 28.24
C PHE A 171 10.73 -11.41 27.47
N GLN A 172 10.21 -12.63 27.69
CA GLN A 172 10.63 -13.82 26.97
C GLN A 172 10.28 -13.73 25.48
N THR A 173 9.06 -13.31 25.14
CA THR A 173 8.63 -13.11 23.75
C THR A 173 9.52 -12.10 23.03
N CYS A 174 9.87 -10.98 23.68
CA CYS A 174 10.84 -10.03 23.12
C CYS A 174 12.21 -10.66 22.89
N SER A 175 12.69 -11.49 23.83
CA SER A 175 13.99 -12.15 23.69
C SER A 175 14.01 -13.12 22.51
N ILE A 176 12.94 -13.88 22.31
CA ILE A 176 12.81 -14.81 21.18
C ILE A 176 12.67 -14.03 19.87
N LEU A 177 11.85 -12.98 19.82
CA LEU A 177 11.69 -12.14 18.63
C LEU A 177 13.01 -11.47 18.24
N PHE A 178 13.76 -10.95 19.23
CA PHE A 178 15.10 -10.42 19.03
C PHE A 178 16.01 -11.46 18.36
N GLU A 179 16.00 -12.71 18.83
CA GLU A 179 16.81 -13.78 18.27
C GLU A 179 16.41 -14.12 16.83
N ILE A 180 15.11 -14.23 16.55
CA ILE A 180 14.57 -14.45 15.20
C ILE A 180 15.03 -13.33 14.26
N ALA A 181 14.79 -12.07 14.64
CA ALA A 181 15.13 -10.91 13.82
C ALA A 181 16.66 -10.78 13.62
N SER A 182 17.46 -11.15 14.62
CA SER A 182 18.94 -11.12 14.52
C SER A 182 19.50 -12.22 13.62
N LYS A 183 18.78 -13.33 13.44
CA LYS A 183 19.15 -14.44 12.56
C LYS A 183 18.71 -14.22 11.11
N CYS A 184 17.71 -13.38 10.89
CA CYS A 184 17.20 -13.05 9.56
C CYS A 184 18.22 -12.17 8.81
N GLU A 185 18.74 -12.68 7.69
CA GLU A 185 19.64 -11.91 6.83
C GLU A 185 18.92 -10.73 6.18
N GLY A 186 19.53 -9.54 6.18
CA GLY A 186 18.88 -8.34 5.67
C GLY A 186 18.11 -7.54 6.72
N ILE A 187 18.02 -8.06 7.95
CA ILE A 187 17.48 -7.33 9.09
C ILE A 187 18.61 -6.80 9.97
N ARG A 188 18.50 -5.53 10.32
CA ARG A 188 19.29 -4.90 11.38
C ARG A 188 18.39 -4.67 12.59
N VAL A 189 18.68 -5.40 13.66
CA VAL A 189 18.07 -5.14 14.97
C VAL A 189 18.72 -3.90 15.60
N LEU A 190 17.88 -3.02 16.13
CA LEU A 190 18.28 -1.75 16.75
C LEU A 190 18.30 -1.85 18.27
N SER A 191 17.41 -2.67 18.85
CA SER A 191 17.43 -2.95 20.29
C SER A 191 18.73 -3.60 20.75
N HIS A 192 19.06 -3.45 22.03
CA HIS A 192 20.21 -4.15 22.63
C HIS A 192 19.94 -5.65 22.78
N THR A 193 21.01 -6.44 22.68
CA THR A 193 20.94 -7.89 22.95
C THR A 193 20.51 -8.12 24.40
N PRO A 194 19.42 -8.87 24.65
CA PRO A 194 19.02 -9.22 26.00
C PRO A 194 20.16 -9.95 26.73
N GLY A 195 20.57 -9.43 27.88
CA GLY A 195 21.65 -10.02 28.68
C GLY A 195 23.05 -9.79 28.10
N ALA A 196 23.26 -8.77 27.26
CA ALA A 196 24.55 -8.52 26.60
C ALA A 196 25.73 -8.41 27.59
N GLN A 197 25.52 -7.80 28.75
CA GLN A 197 26.59 -7.57 29.73
C GLN A 197 26.80 -8.81 30.62
N THR A 198 25.74 -9.53 30.92
CA THR A 198 25.76 -10.65 31.87
C THR A 198 25.88 -12.03 31.23
N GLY A 199 25.53 -12.16 29.96
CA GLY A 199 25.41 -13.43 29.24
C GLY A 199 24.33 -14.36 29.78
N ALA A 200 23.46 -13.89 30.67
CA ALA A 200 22.46 -14.68 31.36
C ALA A 200 21.05 -14.35 30.87
N SER A 201 20.18 -15.37 30.76
CA SER A 201 18.78 -15.15 30.45
C SER A 201 18.05 -14.49 31.63
N LEU A 202 16.93 -13.81 31.35
CA LEU A 202 16.10 -13.25 32.42
C LEU A 202 15.67 -14.33 33.43
N SER A 203 15.33 -15.53 32.96
CA SER A 203 14.91 -16.66 33.80
C SER A 203 16.02 -17.12 34.76
N ASP A 204 17.29 -17.00 34.36
CA ASP A 204 18.43 -17.29 35.25
C ASP A 204 18.66 -16.15 36.25
N VAL A 205 18.55 -14.91 35.80
CA VAL A 205 18.81 -13.72 36.63
C VAL A 205 17.79 -13.60 37.76
N ILE A 206 16.50 -13.85 37.50
CA ILE A 206 15.46 -13.74 38.54
C ILE A 206 15.59 -14.78 39.67
N GLN A 207 16.32 -15.87 39.45
CA GLN A 207 16.58 -16.92 40.46
C GLN A 207 17.83 -16.62 41.31
N ARG A 208 18.75 -15.81 40.80
CA ARG A 208 19.98 -15.39 41.49
C ARG A 208 19.68 -14.33 42.56
N PRO A 209 20.62 -14.07 43.49
CA PRO A 209 20.53 -12.91 44.37
C PRO A 209 20.25 -11.63 43.56
N PHE A 210 19.41 -10.76 44.10
CA PHE A 210 18.94 -9.60 43.37
C PHE A 210 20.10 -8.68 42.95
N ASP A 211 20.22 -8.44 41.66
CA ASP A 211 21.16 -7.49 41.06
C ASP A 211 20.38 -6.61 40.07
N VAL A 212 20.35 -5.30 40.36
CA VAL A 212 19.60 -4.31 39.56
C VAL A 212 20.11 -4.25 38.12
N GLN A 213 21.42 -4.30 37.92
CA GLN A 213 22.02 -4.16 36.61
C GLN A 213 21.79 -5.41 35.78
N ALA A 214 22.02 -6.59 36.36
CA ALA A 214 21.78 -7.86 35.68
C ALA A 214 20.30 -8.01 35.30
N LEU A 215 19.38 -7.59 36.18
CA LEU A 215 17.94 -7.68 35.92
C LEU A 215 17.53 -6.82 34.72
N PHE A 216 17.96 -5.56 34.68
CA PHE A 216 17.59 -4.67 33.58
C PHE A 216 18.37 -4.93 32.29
N ASP A 217 19.59 -5.47 32.38
CA ASP A 217 20.35 -5.95 31.22
C ASP A 217 19.67 -7.16 30.54
N ALA A 218 19.17 -8.11 31.34
CA ALA A 218 18.52 -9.31 30.83
C ALA A 218 17.07 -9.09 30.37
N ALA A 219 16.40 -8.05 30.87
CA ALA A 219 15.01 -7.76 30.55
C ALA A 219 14.90 -6.93 29.26
N ALA A 220 14.41 -7.53 28.18
CA ALA A 220 14.14 -6.84 26.92
C ALA A 220 12.65 -6.47 26.78
N PRO A 221 12.24 -5.21 27.02
CA PRO A 221 10.83 -4.82 26.98
C PRO A 221 10.30 -4.51 25.57
N VAL A 222 11.21 -4.24 24.63
CA VAL A 222 10.89 -3.76 23.29
C VAL A 222 11.91 -4.36 22.32
N VAL A 223 11.44 -4.76 21.14
CA VAL A 223 12.30 -5.11 20.01
C VAL A 223 12.01 -4.15 18.86
N ALA A 224 13.04 -3.42 18.44
CA ALA A 224 13.00 -2.57 17.26
C ALA A 224 13.99 -3.09 16.22
N TYR A 225 13.55 -3.19 14.97
CA TYR A 225 14.38 -3.67 13.86
C TYR A 225 13.97 -2.99 12.56
N GLN A 226 14.86 -3.07 11.56
CA GLN A 226 14.62 -2.53 10.23
C GLN A 226 15.34 -3.36 9.18
N PHE A 227 14.82 -3.35 7.97
CA PHE A 227 15.52 -3.80 6.78
C PHE A 227 16.75 -2.91 6.51
N ASP A 228 17.91 -3.56 6.34
CA ASP A 228 19.22 -2.92 6.25
C ASP A 228 19.62 -2.57 4.80
N GLY A 229 18.97 -3.20 3.82
CA GLY A 229 19.22 -3.03 2.40
C GLY A 229 20.33 -3.89 1.82
N SER A 230 20.86 -4.85 2.57
CA SER A 230 21.86 -5.78 2.09
C SER A 230 21.27 -6.76 1.06
N THR A 231 21.93 -6.88 -0.08
CA THR A 231 21.54 -7.80 -1.16
C THR A 231 22.45 -9.03 -1.27
N THR A 232 23.44 -9.16 -0.38
CA THR A 232 24.39 -10.28 -0.38
C THR A 232 23.75 -11.51 0.22
N ILE A 233 23.57 -12.56 -0.58
CA ILE A 233 23.15 -13.90 -0.15
C ILE A 233 24.43 -14.74 -0.02
N PRO A 234 24.81 -15.23 1.17
CA PRO A 234 25.83 -16.26 1.27
C PRO A 234 25.27 -17.53 0.63
N LEU A 235 25.83 -17.98 -0.49
CA LEU A 235 25.55 -19.33 -0.97
C LEU A 235 26.00 -20.34 0.10
N GLY A 236 25.06 -20.98 0.76
CA GLY A 236 25.33 -21.98 1.78
C GLY A 236 25.93 -23.26 1.18
N GLY A 237 27.08 -23.69 1.71
CA GLY A 237 27.67 -25.01 1.41
C GLY A 237 29.17 -25.13 1.70
N SER A 238 29.49 -25.58 2.93
CA SER A 238 30.71 -26.30 3.36
C SER A 238 32.09 -25.97 2.76
N GLY A 239 32.98 -25.48 3.62
CA GLY A 239 34.39 -25.87 3.64
C GLY A 239 35.36 -25.06 2.76
N SER A 240 36.26 -24.34 3.44
CA SER A 240 37.68 -24.16 3.04
C SER A 240 38.02 -23.75 1.59
N SER A 241 38.47 -22.50 1.48
CA SER A 241 39.47 -21.97 0.54
C SER A 241 39.02 -21.56 -0.88
N ALA A 242 38.80 -20.26 -1.01
CA ALA A 242 39.52 -19.33 -1.90
C ALA A 242 39.70 -19.61 -3.41
N ALA A 243 39.01 -20.58 -4.02
CA ALA A 243 39.20 -20.89 -5.45
C ALA A 243 37.94 -20.77 -6.34
N ALA A 244 36.75 -20.50 -5.79
CA ALA A 244 35.51 -20.41 -6.57
C ALA A 244 35.04 -18.96 -6.88
N ALA A 245 35.84 -17.94 -6.53
CA ALA A 245 35.49 -16.54 -6.75
C ALA A 245 35.78 -16.01 -8.18
N SER A 246 36.03 -16.91 -9.15
CA SER A 246 36.39 -16.54 -10.53
C SER A 246 35.39 -16.99 -11.61
N ALA A 247 34.32 -17.72 -11.26
CA ALA A 247 33.37 -18.22 -12.27
C ALA A 247 32.07 -17.40 -12.40
N ASP A 248 31.61 -16.73 -11.33
CA ASP A 248 30.39 -15.89 -11.36
C ASP A 248 30.67 -14.39 -11.63
N ARG A 249 31.90 -14.05 -12.03
CA ARG A 249 32.28 -12.66 -12.34
C ARG A 249 32.04 -12.24 -13.79
N GLU A 250 31.62 -13.14 -14.67
CA GLU A 250 31.52 -12.86 -16.11
C GLU A 250 30.12 -12.47 -16.61
N THR A 251 29.10 -12.35 -15.75
CA THR A 251 27.74 -11.95 -16.18
C THR A 251 27.12 -10.72 -15.49
N ALA A 252 27.80 -10.11 -14.53
CA ALA A 252 27.32 -8.89 -13.86
C ALA A 252 28.06 -7.64 -14.39
N GLU A 253 27.66 -7.14 -15.56
CA GLU A 253 28.09 -5.83 -16.06
C GLU A 253 27.73 -4.73 -15.05
N GLY A 254 28.74 -4.14 -14.40
CA GLY A 254 28.83 -2.71 -14.03
C GLY A 254 27.77 -2.06 -13.11
N LEU A 255 26.71 -2.75 -12.69
CA LEU A 255 25.62 -2.15 -11.91
C LEU A 255 26.02 -1.96 -10.44
N LYS A 256 26.09 -0.71 -10.00
CA LYS A 256 26.34 -0.38 -8.57
C LYS A 256 25.12 -0.78 -7.71
N PRO A 257 25.32 -1.47 -6.58
CA PRO A 257 24.24 -1.72 -5.63
C PRO A 257 23.58 -0.42 -5.14
N LEU A 258 22.26 -0.45 -4.88
CA LEU A 258 21.56 0.69 -4.28
C LEU A 258 21.98 0.85 -2.82
N GLU A 259 22.76 1.90 -2.52
CA GLU A 259 23.19 2.19 -1.15
C GLU A 259 22.11 2.93 -0.35
N LYS A 260 21.89 2.53 0.90
CA LYS A 260 20.90 3.12 1.82
C LYS A 260 21.15 4.59 2.13
N ILE A 261 22.41 5.01 2.24
CA ILE A 261 22.80 6.39 2.59
C ILE A 261 22.25 7.40 1.56
N ASN A 262 22.26 7.04 0.27
CA ASN A 262 21.81 7.92 -0.80
C ASN A 262 20.30 7.80 -1.10
N ASN A 263 19.61 6.84 -0.47
CA ASN A 263 18.22 6.49 -0.76
C ASN A 263 17.38 6.32 0.51
N ALA A 264 17.69 7.08 1.58
CA ALA A 264 17.07 6.90 2.91
C ALA A 264 15.54 6.81 2.86
N SER A 265 14.88 7.74 2.16
CA SER A 265 13.42 7.76 2.03
C SER A 265 12.85 6.53 1.34
N TYR A 266 13.55 5.94 0.38
CA TYR A 266 13.13 4.69 -0.27
C TYR A 266 13.18 3.53 0.71
N PHE A 267 14.24 3.41 1.50
CA PHE A 267 14.36 2.39 2.54
C PHE A 267 13.33 2.57 3.66
N ASP A 268 12.97 3.81 3.99
CA ASP A 268 11.89 4.09 4.94
C ASP A 268 10.55 3.55 4.44
N ARG A 269 10.29 3.63 3.12
CA ARG A 269 9.09 3.05 2.49
C ARG A 269 9.12 1.52 2.49
N LEU A 270 10.28 0.91 2.23
CA LEU A 270 10.46 -0.54 2.33
C LEU A 270 10.17 -1.04 3.75
N ASN A 271 10.70 -0.35 4.76
CA ASN A 271 10.43 -0.67 6.17
C ASN A 271 8.96 -0.47 6.56
N SER A 272 8.34 0.59 6.05
CA SER A 272 6.91 0.83 6.27
C SER A 272 6.05 -0.28 5.66
N TRP A 273 6.39 -0.72 4.45
CA TRP A 273 5.74 -1.85 3.79
C TRP A 273 5.95 -3.15 4.57
N LEU A 274 7.18 -3.43 5.03
CA LEU A 274 7.50 -4.61 5.82
C LEU A 274 6.71 -4.65 7.13
N GLY A 275 6.60 -3.52 7.84
CA GLY A 275 5.79 -3.45 9.05
C GLY A 275 4.31 -3.72 8.79
N GLN A 276 3.75 -3.14 7.71
CA GLN A 276 2.35 -3.34 7.34
C GLN A 276 2.05 -4.78 6.90
N ILE A 277 2.94 -5.40 6.13
CA ILE A 277 2.73 -6.77 5.65
C ILE A 277 2.86 -7.78 6.78
N LEU A 278 3.81 -7.58 7.70
CA LEU A 278 3.96 -8.41 8.89
C LEU A 278 2.76 -8.26 9.84
N GLN A 279 2.22 -7.05 10.02
CA GLN A 279 1.00 -6.85 10.81
C GLN A 279 -0.20 -7.61 10.23
N ARG A 280 -0.31 -7.65 8.90
CA ARG A 280 -1.38 -8.36 8.19
C ARG A 280 -1.23 -9.88 8.31
N ASP A 281 -0.01 -10.38 8.10
CA ASP A 281 0.25 -11.83 8.03
C ASP A 281 0.44 -12.45 9.42
N CYS A 282 0.83 -11.65 10.42
CA CYS A 282 1.04 -12.05 11.81
C CYS A 282 0.16 -11.22 12.78
N PRO A 283 -1.18 -11.35 12.72
CA PRO A 283 -2.11 -10.49 13.47
C PRO A 283 -2.06 -10.65 15.00
N ASN A 284 -1.39 -11.69 15.51
CA ASN A 284 -1.18 -11.91 16.95
C ASN A 284 -0.05 -11.04 17.52
N PHE A 285 0.64 -10.29 16.66
CA PHE A 285 1.62 -9.28 17.04
C PHE A 285 1.00 -7.90 16.83
N ASP A 286 1.30 -6.98 17.73
CA ASP A 286 0.99 -5.56 17.59
C ASP A 286 2.27 -4.84 17.16
N PHE A 287 2.58 -4.94 15.87
CA PHE A 287 3.72 -4.27 15.27
C PHE A 287 3.37 -2.83 14.94
N GLU A 288 4.26 -1.93 15.36
CA GLU A 288 4.14 -0.51 15.05
C GLU A 288 5.28 -0.07 14.13
N VAL A 289 4.96 0.75 13.13
CA VAL A 289 5.97 1.47 12.35
C VAL A 289 6.27 2.79 13.05
N ILE A 290 7.50 2.95 13.53
CA ILE A 290 7.97 4.13 14.25
C ILE A 290 9.03 4.89 13.45
N GLU A 291 9.16 6.19 13.71
CA GLU A 291 10.23 7.02 13.16
C GLU A 291 11.37 7.14 14.18
N HIS A 292 12.51 6.52 13.88
CA HIS A 292 13.71 6.58 14.71
C HIS A 292 14.58 7.78 14.31
N PRO A 293 15.03 8.65 15.25
CA PRO A 293 15.75 9.89 14.93
C PRO A 293 17.01 9.72 14.07
N THR A 294 17.71 8.59 14.23
CA THR A 294 18.96 8.30 13.50
C THR A 294 18.83 7.24 12.41
N HIS A 295 17.74 6.48 12.41
CA HIS A 295 17.62 5.27 11.58
C HIS A 295 16.45 5.31 10.59
N GLY A 296 15.56 6.30 10.70
CA GLY A 296 14.39 6.43 9.83
C GLY A 296 13.27 5.49 10.28
N SER A 297 12.48 4.98 9.34
CA SER A 297 11.33 4.12 9.64
C SER A 297 11.78 2.74 10.11
N CYS A 298 11.28 2.31 11.25
CA CYS A 298 11.61 1.03 11.89
C CYS A 298 10.34 0.32 12.36
N ILE A 299 10.43 -0.99 12.56
CA ILE A 299 9.34 -1.82 13.07
C ILE A 299 9.61 -2.06 14.55
N ARG A 300 8.62 -1.81 15.39
CA ARG A 300 8.67 -1.92 16.85
C ARG A 300 7.65 -2.93 17.33
N TYR A 301 8.04 -3.74 18.30
CA TYR A 301 7.17 -4.64 19.04
C TYR A 301 7.33 -4.43 20.55
N CYS A 302 6.23 -4.22 21.27
CA CYS A 302 6.21 -4.02 22.72
C CYS A 302 5.02 -4.77 23.37
N PRO A 303 5.23 -5.98 23.94
CA PRO A 303 4.17 -6.76 24.57
C PRO A 303 3.66 -6.17 25.89
N LEU A 304 4.31 -5.12 26.40
CA LEU A 304 3.91 -4.40 27.60
C LEU A 304 2.86 -3.32 27.32
N GLU A 305 2.45 -3.13 26.07
CA GLU A 305 1.40 -2.19 25.68
C GLU A 305 0.09 -2.90 25.25
N LEU A 306 0.07 -4.23 25.32
CA LEU A 306 -1.11 -5.06 25.02
C LEU A 306 -2.31 -4.72 25.92
N GLY A 307 -3.50 -4.77 25.33
CA GLY A 307 -4.78 -4.53 26.02
C GLY A 307 -5.08 -5.53 27.13
N LEU A 308 -6.09 -5.23 27.95
CA LEU A 308 -6.54 -6.16 28.99
C LEU A 308 -7.15 -7.42 28.34
N GLY A 309 -6.59 -8.58 28.69
CA GLY A 309 -7.05 -9.87 28.17
C GLY A 309 -6.29 -10.36 26.94
N GLU A 310 -5.56 -9.46 26.27
CA GLU A 310 -4.61 -9.84 25.23
C GLU A 310 -3.40 -10.53 25.85
N GLN A 311 -2.97 -11.60 25.19
CA GLN A 311 -1.82 -12.40 25.58
C GLN A 311 -0.70 -12.19 24.57
N PRO A 312 0.56 -12.24 25.02
CA PRO A 312 1.69 -12.35 24.10
C PRO A 312 1.51 -13.54 23.14
N PRO A 313 2.07 -13.46 21.92
CA PRO A 313 1.98 -14.49 20.91
C PRO A 313 2.54 -15.82 21.41
N SER A 314 1.93 -16.92 20.95
CA SER A 314 2.36 -18.28 21.27
C SER A 314 3.67 -18.66 20.55
N SER A 315 4.25 -19.81 20.90
CA SER A 315 5.41 -20.36 20.19
C SER A 315 5.13 -20.59 18.69
N GLU A 316 3.93 -21.10 18.35
CA GLU A 316 3.51 -21.30 16.96
C GLU A 316 3.41 -19.97 16.19
N ASN A 317 2.96 -18.91 16.86
CA ASN A 317 2.91 -17.57 16.27
C ASN A 317 4.32 -17.01 16.04
N LEU A 318 5.26 -17.26 16.96
CA LEU A 318 6.67 -16.87 16.80
C LEU A 318 7.35 -17.62 15.64
N GLU A 319 7.07 -18.91 15.46
CA GLU A 319 7.55 -19.69 14.32
C GLU A 319 6.96 -19.19 12.99
N SER A 320 5.65 -18.90 12.98
CA SER A 320 4.98 -18.31 11.81
C SER A 320 5.56 -16.94 11.46
N PHE A 321 5.86 -16.12 12.47
CA PHE A 321 6.53 -14.84 12.30
C PHE A 321 7.93 -14.99 11.70
N ALA A 322 8.73 -15.96 12.16
CA ALA A 322 10.06 -16.21 11.61
C ALA A 322 10.00 -16.52 10.10
N GLN A 323 9.11 -17.43 9.70
CA GLN A 323 8.90 -17.78 8.30
C GLN A 323 8.40 -16.59 7.47
N SER A 324 7.47 -15.81 8.00
CA SER A 324 6.93 -14.63 7.33
C SER A 324 7.98 -13.52 7.17
N LEU A 325 8.81 -13.29 8.20
CA LEU A 325 9.90 -12.33 8.15
C LEU A 325 10.91 -12.69 7.07
N ASP A 326 11.40 -13.94 7.04
CA ASP A 326 12.35 -14.40 6.03
C ASP A 326 11.78 -14.25 4.60
N ALA A 327 10.54 -14.69 4.37
CA ALA A 327 9.90 -14.61 3.06
C ALA A 327 9.76 -13.15 2.57
N HIS A 328 9.34 -12.23 3.43
CA HIS A 328 9.17 -10.83 3.05
C HIS A 328 10.50 -10.09 2.90
N VAL A 329 11.50 -10.43 3.70
CA VAL A 329 12.85 -9.87 3.55
C VAL A 329 13.50 -10.34 2.25
N ASP A 330 13.29 -11.59 1.84
CA ASP A 330 13.74 -12.07 0.53
C ASP A 330 13.08 -11.33 -0.63
N ILE A 331 11.78 -11.03 -0.54
CA ILE A 331 11.07 -10.17 -1.52
C ILE A 331 11.71 -8.77 -1.58
N LEU A 332 12.05 -8.16 -0.44
CA LEU A 332 12.71 -6.85 -0.42
C LEU A 332 14.09 -6.88 -1.06
N ARG A 333 14.89 -7.92 -0.76
CA ARG A 333 16.23 -8.11 -1.32
C ARG A 333 16.17 -8.33 -2.84
N ALA A 334 15.24 -9.17 -3.30
CA ALA A 334 14.95 -9.35 -4.72
C ALA A 334 14.57 -8.02 -5.38
N THR A 335 13.63 -7.28 -4.78
CA THR A 335 13.16 -5.99 -5.31
C THR A 335 14.29 -4.99 -5.48
N ILE A 336 15.20 -4.86 -4.50
CA ILE A 336 16.37 -3.96 -4.63
C ILE A 336 17.30 -4.41 -5.75
N LYS A 337 17.58 -5.72 -5.82
CA LYS A 337 18.45 -6.29 -6.87
C LYS A 337 17.87 -6.00 -8.26
N HIS A 338 16.58 -6.26 -8.46
CA HIS A 338 15.89 -6.03 -9.73
C HIS A 338 15.72 -4.54 -10.05
N LYS A 339 15.58 -3.66 -9.05
CA LYS A 339 15.47 -2.21 -9.25
C LYS A 339 16.65 -1.61 -10.02
N ALA A 340 17.88 -2.04 -9.73
CA ALA A 340 19.06 -1.55 -10.46
C ALA A 340 19.00 -1.95 -11.94
N ARG A 341 18.62 -3.21 -12.22
CA ARG A 341 18.43 -3.71 -13.59
C ARG A 341 17.29 -3.01 -14.31
N PHE A 342 16.16 -2.81 -13.63
CA PHE A 342 14.99 -2.10 -14.11
C PHE A 342 15.33 -0.67 -14.55
N ILE A 343 16.06 0.10 -13.72
CA ILE A 343 16.48 1.47 -14.07
C ILE A 343 17.32 1.46 -15.36
N HIS A 344 18.30 0.55 -15.45
CA HIS A 344 19.18 0.46 -16.61
C HIS A 344 18.44 0.10 -17.91
N LEU A 345 17.46 -0.82 -17.85
CA LEU A 345 16.66 -1.20 -19.00
C LEU A 345 15.74 -0.07 -19.45
N VAL A 346 15.13 0.66 -18.50
CA VAL A 346 14.27 1.81 -18.80
C VAL A 346 15.07 2.95 -19.42
N GLU A 347 16.26 3.25 -18.93
CA GLU A 347 17.14 4.30 -19.48
C GLU A 347 17.61 4.03 -20.92
N ARG A 348 17.68 2.76 -21.32
CA ARG A 348 18.04 2.33 -22.68
C ARG A 348 16.85 2.28 -23.63
N SER A 349 15.64 2.37 -23.11
CA SER A 349 14.43 2.32 -23.92
C SER A 349 14.15 3.67 -24.57
N GLU A 350 13.79 3.65 -25.85
CA GLU A 350 13.45 4.88 -26.58
C GLU A 350 12.08 5.43 -26.15
N VAL A 351 11.16 4.54 -25.76
CA VAL A 351 9.74 4.86 -25.47
C VAL A 351 9.40 4.89 -23.98
N LEU A 352 10.27 4.37 -23.11
CA LEU A 352 10.03 4.37 -21.67
C LEU A 352 10.80 5.51 -20.99
N ARG A 353 10.20 6.10 -19.95
CA ARG A 353 10.84 7.08 -19.08
C ARG A 353 10.66 6.67 -17.62
N LEU A 354 11.75 6.74 -16.86
CA LEU A 354 11.72 6.47 -15.43
C LEU A 354 10.99 7.62 -14.71
N VAL A 355 10.04 7.26 -13.84
CA VAL A 355 9.32 8.22 -13.01
C VAL A 355 9.70 8.03 -11.55
N PRO A 356 10.28 9.07 -10.90
CA PRO A 356 10.60 9.00 -9.48
C PRO A 356 9.31 8.99 -8.65
N LEU A 357 9.18 7.97 -7.79
CA LEU A 357 8.03 7.79 -6.90
C LEU A 357 8.52 7.76 -5.44
N PRO A 358 8.64 8.92 -4.77
CA PRO A 358 9.19 8.99 -3.40
C PRO A 358 8.30 8.28 -2.36
N GLU A 359 7.01 8.15 -2.63
CA GLU A 359 6.03 7.53 -1.74
C GLU A 359 5.81 6.02 -2.02
N TRP A 360 6.65 5.40 -2.86
CA TRP A 360 6.42 4.03 -3.33
C TRP A 360 7.50 3.05 -2.87
N ALA A 361 7.04 1.96 -2.25
CA ALA A 361 7.85 0.80 -1.91
C ALA A 361 7.76 -0.22 -3.06
N GLY A 362 8.80 -0.32 -3.89
CA GLY A 362 8.82 -1.22 -5.04
C GLY A 362 9.95 -0.94 -6.03
N MET A 363 9.89 -1.58 -7.21
CA MET A 363 10.88 -1.37 -8.28
C MET A 363 10.86 0.06 -8.83
N GLY A 364 9.69 0.67 -9.02
CA GLY A 364 9.59 2.06 -9.45
C GLY A 364 8.39 2.34 -10.37
N GLY A 365 8.41 3.52 -10.99
CA GLY A 365 7.41 3.93 -11.97
C GLY A 365 8.01 4.06 -13.36
N VAL A 366 7.28 3.63 -14.39
CA VAL A 366 7.63 3.84 -15.79
C VAL A 366 6.50 4.54 -16.51
N ARG A 367 6.83 5.52 -17.34
CA ARG A 367 5.89 6.16 -18.24
C ARG A 367 6.17 5.71 -19.67
N PHE A 368 5.13 5.32 -20.38
CA PHE A 368 5.21 5.11 -21.82
C PHE A 368 5.03 6.46 -22.52
N VAL A 369 6.04 6.88 -23.27
CA VAL A 369 6.12 8.17 -23.96
C VAL A 369 6.31 7.91 -25.46
N PRO A 370 5.31 8.26 -26.29
CA PRO A 370 5.43 8.16 -27.75
C PRO A 370 6.58 8.99 -28.31
N GLU A 371 7.16 8.53 -29.42
CA GLU A 371 8.19 9.27 -30.15
C GLU A 371 7.72 10.68 -30.52
N GLY A 372 8.57 11.68 -30.28
CA GLY A 372 8.29 13.08 -30.60
C GLY A 372 7.41 13.81 -29.57
N TRP A 373 6.86 13.15 -28.55
CA TRP A 373 6.04 13.80 -27.52
C TRP A 373 6.80 14.90 -26.75
N GLU A 374 8.10 14.71 -26.50
CA GLU A 374 8.93 15.70 -25.78
C GLU A 374 9.03 17.06 -26.49
N SER A 375 8.76 17.12 -27.79
CA SER A 375 8.68 18.37 -28.55
C SER A 375 7.36 19.12 -28.34
N LEU A 376 6.34 18.45 -27.82
CA LEU A 376 4.97 18.94 -27.63
C LEU A 376 4.69 19.18 -26.14
N LEU A 377 5.25 20.26 -25.59
CA LEU A 377 5.09 20.64 -24.16
C LEU A 377 3.77 21.37 -23.85
N THR A 378 2.69 21.07 -24.57
CA THR A 378 1.38 21.72 -24.34
C THR A 378 0.58 21.00 -23.25
N ASP A 379 -0.33 21.72 -22.58
CA ASP A 379 -1.21 21.10 -21.56
C ASP A 379 -2.17 20.07 -22.17
N GLN A 380 -2.53 20.23 -23.44
CA GLN A 380 -3.29 19.24 -24.19
C GLN A 380 -2.47 17.94 -24.38
N ALA A 381 -1.20 18.04 -24.78
CA ALA A 381 -0.33 16.88 -24.96
C ALA A 381 -0.09 16.12 -23.64
N LYS A 382 -0.03 16.81 -22.50
CA LYS A 382 0.00 16.19 -21.16
C LYS A 382 -1.27 15.41 -20.85
N THR A 383 -2.43 15.97 -21.19
CA THR A 383 -3.72 15.32 -20.98
C THR A 383 -3.85 14.04 -21.83
N GLU A 384 -3.41 14.10 -23.09
CA GLU A 384 -3.37 12.96 -24.00
C GLU A 384 -2.39 11.88 -23.51
N LEU A 385 -1.20 12.26 -23.02
CA LEU A 385 -0.23 11.32 -22.44
C LEU A 385 -0.78 10.64 -21.18
N ASN A 386 -1.46 11.39 -20.32
CA ASN A 386 -2.10 10.84 -19.14
C ASN A 386 -3.18 9.84 -19.51
N LYS A 387 -4.04 10.17 -20.48
CA LYS A 387 -5.06 9.25 -20.99
C LYS A 387 -4.43 7.97 -21.54
N LEU A 388 -3.39 8.09 -22.36
CA LEU A 388 -2.65 6.94 -22.91
C LEU A 388 -2.10 6.02 -21.81
N ASN A 389 -1.47 6.58 -20.77
CA ASN A 389 -0.90 5.79 -19.68
C ASN A 389 -1.97 5.22 -18.74
N ILE A 390 -3.13 5.87 -18.59
CA ILE A 390 -4.30 5.31 -17.88
C ILE A 390 -4.80 4.07 -18.63
N ASP A 391 -5.05 4.19 -19.93
CA ASP A 391 -5.56 3.11 -20.78
C ASP A 391 -4.56 1.94 -20.84
N LEU A 392 -3.25 2.25 -20.87
CA LEU A 392 -2.17 1.26 -20.75
C LEU A 392 -2.24 0.49 -19.43
N VAL A 393 -2.37 1.18 -18.28
CA VAL A 393 -2.46 0.50 -16.98
C VAL A 393 -3.73 -0.35 -16.91
N GLU A 394 -4.85 0.11 -17.44
CA GLU A 394 -6.09 -0.67 -17.48
C GLU A 394 -5.93 -1.96 -18.33
N ALA A 395 -5.31 -1.84 -19.49
CA ALA A 395 -4.99 -2.99 -20.34
C ALA A 395 -4.02 -3.96 -19.65
N LEU A 396 -2.97 -3.47 -18.99
CA LEU A 396 -2.01 -4.29 -18.25
C LEU A 396 -2.66 -5.01 -17.06
N LYS A 397 -3.53 -4.33 -16.31
CA LYS A 397 -4.28 -4.91 -15.18
C LYS A 397 -5.19 -6.06 -15.59
N SER A 398 -5.69 -6.04 -16.84
CA SER A 398 -6.48 -7.16 -17.36
C SER A 398 -5.65 -8.43 -17.59
N THR A 399 -4.33 -8.29 -17.74
CA THR A 399 -3.38 -9.40 -17.93
C THR A 399 -2.77 -9.83 -16.60
N ASP A 400 -2.31 -8.88 -15.79
CA ASP A 400 -1.67 -9.13 -14.51
C ASP A 400 -2.02 -8.04 -13.47
N ASN A 401 -2.41 -8.47 -12.28
CA ASN A 401 -2.72 -7.60 -11.16
C ASN A 401 -1.49 -6.91 -10.54
N ALA A 402 -0.27 -7.29 -10.93
CA ALA A 402 0.98 -6.69 -10.44
C ALA A 402 1.15 -5.21 -10.87
N PHE A 403 0.43 -4.75 -11.89
CA PHE A 403 0.51 -3.38 -12.40
C PHE A 403 -0.50 -2.46 -11.72
N SER A 404 -0.04 -1.30 -11.26
CA SER A 404 -0.92 -0.28 -10.67
C SER A 404 -0.70 1.10 -11.27
N LEU A 405 -1.70 1.95 -11.13
CA LEU A 405 -1.64 3.32 -11.60
C LEU A 405 -0.80 4.15 -10.62
N GLY A 406 0.10 4.97 -11.15
CA GLY A 406 0.85 5.95 -10.37
C GLY A 406 0.83 7.32 -10.98
N GLU A 407 1.17 8.29 -10.14
CA GLU A 407 1.33 9.69 -10.50
C GLU A 407 2.73 10.13 -10.08
N GLY A 408 3.46 10.77 -11.00
CA GLY A 408 4.75 11.37 -10.72
C GLY A 408 4.60 12.73 -10.02
N THR A 409 5.71 13.30 -9.54
CA THR A 409 5.71 14.64 -8.92
C THR A 409 5.35 15.77 -9.91
N ASP A 410 5.36 15.46 -11.20
CA ASP A 410 4.97 16.32 -12.30
C ASP A 410 3.46 16.28 -12.61
N GLY A 411 2.67 15.50 -11.86
CA GLY A 411 1.22 15.32 -12.08
C GLY A 411 0.89 14.45 -13.30
N LEU A 412 1.89 13.76 -13.87
CA LEU A 412 1.71 12.90 -15.03
C LEU A 412 1.65 11.42 -14.62
N ILE A 413 0.77 10.67 -15.28
CA ILE A 413 0.48 9.26 -14.97
C ILE A 413 1.63 8.36 -15.41
N CYS A 414 1.82 7.26 -14.67
CA CYS A 414 2.80 6.22 -14.95
C CYS A 414 2.30 4.85 -14.49
N VAL A 415 2.94 3.79 -14.99
CA VAL A 415 2.78 2.41 -14.55
C VAL A 415 3.68 2.18 -13.33
N ARG A 416 3.09 1.77 -12.20
CA ARG A 416 3.83 1.40 -10.98
C ARG A 416 4.14 -0.09 -10.96
N PHE A 417 5.39 -0.40 -10.64
CA PHE A 417 5.88 -1.74 -10.41
C PHE A 417 6.10 -1.94 -8.90
N GLY A 418 5.39 -2.92 -8.34
CA GLY A 418 5.43 -3.24 -6.91
C GLY A 418 6.69 -3.98 -6.47
N MET A 419 6.51 -4.79 -5.43
CA MET A 419 7.53 -5.73 -4.95
C MET A 419 7.61 -6.94 -5.88
N VAL A 420 8.79 -7.50 -6.02
CA VAL A 420 9.07 -8.65 -6.89
C VAL A 420 9.87 -9.72 -6.17
N THR A 421 9.74 -10.96 -6.65
CA THR A 421 10.50 -12.12 -6.17
C THR A 421 11.73 -12.35 -7.05
N HIS A 422 12.61 -13.26 -6.64
CA HIS A 422 13.80 -13.62 -7.41
C HIS A 422 13.52 -14.24 -8.79
N GLU A 423 12.35 -14.85 -8.95
CA GLU A 423 11.93 -15.49 -10.21
C GLU A 423 11.36 -14.48 -11.21
N THR A 424 11.22 -13.21 -10.82
CA THR A 424 10.62 -12.20 -11.67
C THR A 424 11.59 -11.74 -12.77
N GLU A 425 11.21 -11.92 -14.03
CA GLU A 425 11.97 -11.48 -15.19
C GLU A 425 11.61 -10.02 -15.56
N VAL A 426 12.50 -9.09 -15.21
CA VAL A 426 12.27 -7.64 -15.38
C VAL A 426 12.16 -7.26 -16.85
N GLU A 427 12.95 -7.91 -17.70
CA GLU A 427 12.94 -7.75 -19.15
C GLU A 427 11.56 -8.07 -19.74
N GLU A 428 10.98 -9.22 -19.42
CA GLU A 428 9.66 -9.63 -19.91
C GLU A 428 8.56 -8.66 -19.46
N LEU A 429 8.63 -8.20 -18.21
CA LEU A 429 7.67 -7.23 -17.69
C LEU A 429 7.74 -5.89 -18.44
N LEU A 430 8.95 -5.39 -18.74
CA LEU A 430 9.12 -4.16 -19.50
C LEU A 430 8.70 -4.32 -20.96
N ASP A 431 9.02 -5.46 -21.58
CA ASP A 431 8.60 -5.78 -22.94
C ASP A 431 7.09 -5.90 -23.06
N LEU A 432 6.41 -6.44 -22.04
CA LEU A 432 4.96 -6.44 -21.95
C LEU A 432 4.40 -5.01 -21.91
N VAL A 433 4.96 -4.13 -21.08
CA VAL A 433 4.55 -2.71 -21.03
C VAL A 433 4.76 -2.01 -22.37
N VAL A 434 5.86 -2.26 -23.06
CA VAL A 434 6.12 -1.68 -24.40
C VAL A 434 5.14 -2.22 -25.43
N THR A 435 4.86 -3.53 -25.42
CA THR A 435 3.98 -4.18 -26.39
C THR A 435 2.53 -3.71 -26.22
N VAL A 436 2.04 -3.67 -24.99
CA VAL A 436 0.70 -3.15 -24.69
C VAL A 436 0.64 -1.63 -24.91
N GLY A 437 1.70 -0.89 -24.58
CA GLY A 437 1.79 0.55 -24.83
C GLY A 437 1.64 0.89 -26.32
N LYS A 438 2.34 0.15 -27.19
CA LYS A 438 2.23 0.30 -28.64
C LYS A 438 0.84 -0.05 -29.16
N SER A 439 0.23 -1.13 -28.67
CA SER A 439 -1.11 -1.53 -29.12
C SER A 439 -2.19 -0.53 -28.68
N VAL A 440 -2.11 0.01 -27.46
CA VAL A 440 -3.02 1.06 -26.97
C VAL A 440 -2.81 2.36 -27.77
N GLN A 441 -1.57 2.73 -28.06
CA GLN A 441 -1.27 3.90 -28.89
C GLN A 441 -1.84 3.76 -30.32
N GLU A 442 -1.68 2.60 -30.96
CA GLU A 442 -2.23 2.34 -32.29
C GLU A 442 -3.76 2.38 -32.28
N ASN A 443 -4.40 1.77 -31.28
CA ASN A 443 -5.85 1.81 -31.11
C ASN A 443 -6.37 3.25 -30.92
N SER A 444 -5.67 4.05 -30.10
CA SER A 444 -6.02 5.47 -29.93
C SER A 444 -5.91 6.24 -31.24
N ARG A 445 -4.82 6.02 -32.01
CA ARG A 445 -4.62 6.68 -33.30
C ARG A 445 -5.71 6.30 -34.31
N VAL A 446 -6.12 5.03 -34.35
CA VAL A 446 -7.22 4.58 -35.22
C VAL A 446 -8.52 5.27 -34.82
N LEU A 447 -8.84 5.35 -33.53
CA LEU A 447 -10.04 6.04 -33.06
C LEU A 447 -10.03 7.54 -33.38
N ASP A 448 -8.89 8.20 -33.27
CA ASP A 448 -8.75 9.62 -33.63
C ASP A 448 -8.95 9.84 -35.14
N THR A 449 -8.37 8.98 -35.99
CA THR A 449 -8.61 9.05 -37.45
C THR A 449 -10.07 8.80 -37.80
N MET A 450 -10.73 7.84 -37.15
CA MET A 450 -12.16 7.59 -37.34
C MET A 450 -13.01 8.78 -36.88
N SER A 451 -12.68 9.39 -35.74
CA SER A 451 -13.37 10.57 -35.23
C SER A 451 -13.24 11.76 -36.20
N GLU A 452 -12.06 11.95 -36.81
CA GLU A 452 -11.85 12.98 -37.83
C GLU A 452 -12.67 12.70 -39.10
N ILE A 453 -12.68 11.45 -39.57
CA ILE A 453 -13.50 11.02 -40.71
C ILE A 453 -14.99 11.23 -40.43
N VAL A 454 -15.46 10.91 -39.22
CA VAL A 454 -16.85 11.13 -38.80
C VAL A 454 -17.16 12.62 -38.75
N LYS A 455 -16.29 13.44 -38.17
CA LYS A 455 -16.48 14.88 -38.08
C LYS A 455 -16.55 15.52 -39.46
N LYS A 456 -15.59 15.24 -40.35
CA LYS A 456 -15.62 15.71 -41.74
C LYS A 456 -16.79 15.12 -42.52
N GLY A 457 -17.19 13.89 -42.22
CA GLY A 457 -18.36 13.25 -42.80
C GLY A 457 -19.65 13.96 -42.42
N ILE A 458 -19.82 14.37 -41.17
CA ILE A 458 -20.96 15.17 -40.69
C ILE A 458 -20.94 16.56 -41.35
N GLU A 459 -19.78 17.21 -41.41
CA GLU A 459 -19.63 18.51 -42.08
C GLU A 459 -20.00 18.41 -43.58
N ALA A 460 -19.51 17.38 -44.28
CA ALA A 460 -19.82 17.13 -45.68
C ALA A 460 -21.30 16.80 -45.90
N VAL A 461 -21.90 15.96 -45.05
CA VAL A 461 -23.35 15.67 -45.09
C VAL A 461 -24.16 16.94 -44.88
N THR A 462 -23.77 17.79 -43.92
CA THR A 462 -24.49 19.02 -43.60
C THR A 462 -24.37 20.04 -44.74
N ALA A 463 -23.18 20.20 -45.31
CA ALA A 463 -22.94 21.07 -46.45
C ALA A 463 -23.71 20.59 -47.69
N ASP A 464 -23.71 19.30 -47.98
CA ASP A 464 -24.44 18.73 -49.10
C ASP A 464 -25.97 18.86 -48.92
N LEU A 465 -26.49 18.65 -47.71
CA LEU A 465 -27.90 18.88 -47.40
C LEU A 465 -28.28 20.36 -47.53
N GLN A 466 -27.41 21.28 -47.12
CA GLN A 466 -27.61 22.72 -47.31
C GLN A 466 -27.62 23.07 -48.80
N ARG A 467 -26.63 22.61 -49.57
CA ARG A 467 -26.54 22.82 -51.02
C ARG A 467 -27.77 22.30 -51.75
N GLU A 468 -28.24 21.11 -51.39
CA GLU A 468 -29.45 20.55 -51.98
C GLU A 468 -30.73 21.29 -51.54
N SER A 469 -30.77 21.80 -50.31
CA SER A 469 -31.88 22.67 -49.86
C SER A 469 -31.90 23.99 -50.62
N GLU A 470 -30.74 24.59 -50.91
CA GLU A 470 -30.59 25.79 -51.74
C GLU A 470 -30.98 25.51 -53.19
N GLU A 471 -30.56 24.38 -53.75
CA GLU A 471 -30.97 23.95 -55.09
C GLU A 471 -32.48 23.70 -55.17
N LYS A 472 -33.09 23.09 -54.15
CA LYS A 472 -34.55 22.95 -54.06
C LYS A 472 -35.24 24.31 -53.98
N LEU A 473 -34.76 25.23 -53.14
CA LEU A 473 -35.28 26.60 -53.07
C LEU A 473 -35.17 27.33 -54.42
N TRP A 474 -34.08 27.10 -55.15
CA TRP A 474 -33.85 27.67 -56.47
C TRP A 474 -34.77 27.07 -57.54
N GLN A 475 -34.97 25.75 -57.52
CA GLN A 475 -35.84 25.01 -58.44
C GLN A 475 -37.34 25.26 -58.18
N GLU A 476 -37.75 25.32 -56.92
CA GLU A 476 -39.14 25.60 -56.52
C GLU A 476 -39.49 27.09 -56.66
N GLY A 477 -38.47 27.96 -56.71
CA GLY A 477 -38.58 29.40 -56.88
C GLY A 477 -39.02 30.12 -55.60
N ILE A 478 -38.41 31.27 -55.31
CA ILE A 478 -38.63 32.06 -54.07
C ILE A 478 -40.12 32.35 -53.80
N LEU A 479 -40.94 32.47 -54.85
CA LEU A 479 -42.38 32.78 -54.76
C LEU A 479 -43.21 31.74 -54.00
N ARG A 480 -42.79 30.47 -53.93
CA ARG A 480 -43.50 29.40 -53.18
C ARG A 480 -43.34 29.48 -51.67
N HIS A 481 -42.29 30.13 -51.19
CA HIS A 481 -41.97 30.23 -49.75
C HIS A 481 -42.43 31.55 -49.11
N VAL A 482 -43.02 32.46 -49.90
CA VAL A 482 -43.61 33.70 -49.38
C VAL A 482 -44.98 33.41 -48.72
N PRO A 483 -45.25 33.81 -47.46
CA PRO A 483 -46.40 33.36 -46.67
C PRO A 483 -47.81 33.57 -47.26
N VAL A 484 -47.96 34.42 -48.28
CA VAL A 484 -49.24 34.74 -48.93
C VAL A 484 -49.26 34.29 -50.39
N VAL A 485 -48.24 34.66 -51.18
CA VAL A 485 -48.15 34.33 -52.61
C VAL A 485 -47.89 32.83 -52.82
N GLY A 486 -47.13 32.20 -51.92
CA GLY A 486 -46.78 30.79 -52.02
C GLY A 486 -47.95 29.84 -51.86
N ARG A 487 -48.96 30.20 -51.05
CA ARG A 487 -50.18 29.36 -50.87
C ARG A 487 -51.03 29.30 -52.12
N VAL A 488 -51.16 30.41 -52.85
CA VAL A 488 -51.90 30.47 -54.12
C VAL A 488 -51.16 29.71 -55.21
N PHE A 489 -49.83 29.88 -55.28
CA PHE A 489 -49.00 29.19 -56.26
C PHE A 489 -48.94 27.67 -56.04
N ASN A 490 -48.90 27.21 -54.78
CA ASN A 490 -48.95 25.79 -54.44
C ASN A 490 -50.33 25.14 -54.69
N TRP A 491 -51.42 25.91 -54.66
CA TRP A 491 -52.75 25.42 -55.06
C TRP A 491 -52.86 25.26 -56.58
N TRP A 492 -52.31 26.21 -57.35
CA TRP A 492 -52.36 26.16 -58.82
C TRP A 492 -51.34 25.19 -59.44
N SER A 493 -50.22 24.93 -58.77
CA SER A 493 -49.20 23.96 -59.19
C SER A 493 -48.73 23.14 -57.97
N PRO A 494 -49.38 21.99 -57.69
CA PRO A 494 -48.99 21.13 -56.57
C PRO A 494 -47.54 20.65 -56.71
N PRO A 495 -46.74 20.63 -55.63
CA PRO A 495 -45.39 20.08 -55.69
C PRO A 495 -45.41 18.59 -56.01
N ALA A 496 -44.41 18.10 -56.74
CA ALA A 496 -44.27 16.70 -57.07
C ALA A 496 -44.13 15.84 -55.79
N LYS A 497 -44.74 14.66 -55.78
CA LYS A 497 -44.88 13.76 -54.62
C LYS A 497 -43.55 13.12 -54.13
N GLU A 498 -42.40 13.49 -54.69
CA GLU A 498 -41.08 12.95 -54.35
C GLU A 498 -40.18 13.93 -53.57
N SER A 499 -40.75 14.94 -52.89
CA SER A 499 -39.98 15.94 -52.12
C SER A 499 -39.64 15.51 -50.68
N GLY A 500 -39.44 14.22 -50.42
CA GLY A 500 -38.95 13.74 -49.13
C GLY A 500 -37.57 14.31 -48.78
N ILE A 501 -37.30 14.48 -47.48
CA ILE A 501 -35.94 14.77 -46.99
C ILE A 501 -35.07 13.56 -47.34
N LYS A 502 -34.04 13.76 -48.16
CA LYS A 502 -33.11 12.71 -48.55
C LYS A 502 -32.13 12.46 -47.40
N GLY A 503 -32.10 11.24 -46.89
CA GLY A 503 -31.12 10.85 -45.87
C GLY A 503 -29.74 10.61 -46.50
N ARG A 504 -28.69 10.72 -45.67
CA ARG A 504 -27.32 10.37 -46.03
C ARG A 504 -26.72 9.41 -45.00
N SER A 505 -25.89 8.50 -45.49
CA SER A 505 -25.20 7.46 -44.74
C SER A 505 -23.70 7.63 -44.94
N LEU A 506 -22.92 7.65 -43.86
CA LEU A 506 -21.46 7.69 -43.93
C LEU A 506 -20.91 6.25 -43.87
N ASN A 507 -20.19 5.83 -44.90
CA ASN A 507 -19.47 4.57 -44.88
C ASN A 507 -18.07 4.77 -44.25
N LEU A 508 -17.88 4.30 -43.03
CA LEU A 508 -16.66 4.47 -42.25
C LEU A 508 -15.43 3.79 -42.86
N THR A 509 -15.60 2.70 -43.60
CA THR A 509 -14.46 1.96 -44.19
C THR A 509 -13.92 2.63 -45.44
N GLN A 510 -14.80 3.31 -46.19
CA GLN A 510 -14.45 3.99 -47.44
C GLN A 510 -14.24 5.50 -47.25
N GLY A 511 -14.71 6.09 -46.13
CA GLY A 511 -14.69 7.54 -45.92
C GLY A 511 -15.57 8.29 -46.92
N VAL A 512 -16.67 7.67 -47.35
CA VAL A 512 -17.56 8.20 -48.39
C VAL A 512 -18.96 8.42 -47.83
N VAL A 513 -19.54 9.57 -48.16
CA VAL A 513 -20.95 9.86 -47.89
C VAL A 513 -21.80 9.36 -49.04
N GLU A 514 -22.79 8.53 -48.72
CA GLU A 514 -23.70 7.90 -49.65
C GLU A 514 -25.15 8.35 -49.42
N SER A 515 -25.94 8.47 -50.49
CA SER A 515 -27.37 8.75 -50.39
C SER A 515 -28.13 7.51 -49.89
N THR A 516 -29.03 7.68 -48.92
CA THR A 516 -29.86 6.57 -48.39
C THR A 516 -31.06 6.25 -49.28
N GLU A 517 -31.26 6.93 -50.41
CA GLU A 517 -32.41 6.72 -51.29
C GLU A 517 -32.51 5.29 -51.80
N ASN A 518 -31.39 4.66 -52.16
CA ASN A 518 -31.39 3.29 -52.66
C ASN A 518 -31.72 2.29 -51.56
N ILE A 519 -31.26 2.54 -50.33
CA ILE A 519 -31.56 1.71 -49.16
C ILE A 519 -33.06 1.79 -48.84
N TYR A 520 -33.61 3.00 -48.84
CA TYR A 520 -35.04 3.23 -48.61
C TYR A 520 -35.91 2.62 -49.71
N LYS A 521 -35.55 2.82 -50.98
CA LYS A 521 -36.26 2.24 -52.13
C LYS A 521 -36.20 0.71 -52.11
N TYR A 522 -35.05 0.13 -51.77
CA TYR A 522 -34.87 -1.32 -51.63
C TYR A 522 -35.73 -1.89 -50.50
N HIS A 523 -35.72 -1.27 -49.30
CA HIS A 523 -36.57 -1.72 -48.19
C HIS A 523 -38.06 -1.51 -48.43
N MET A 524 -38.46 -0.41 -49.09
CA MET A 524 -39.86 -0.18 -49.50
C MET A 524 -40.33 -1.19 -50.56
N GLN A 525 -39.44 -1.65 -51.45
CA GLN A 525 -39.74 -2.71 -52.41
C GLN A 525 -39.87 -4.08 -51.73
N MET A 526 -39.12 -4.35 -50.65
CA MET A 526 -39.28 -5.57 -49.86
C MET A 526 -40.55 -5.62 -49.00
N THR A 527 -41.13 -4.46 -48.64
CA THR A 527 -42.36 -4.41 -47.81
C THR A 527 -43.66 -4.48 -48.62
N GLY A 528 -43.60 -4.37 -49.95
CA GLY A 528 -44.78 -4.29 -50.83
C GLY A 528 -45.23 -5.59 -51.51
N ALA A 529 -44.48 -6.70 -51.41
CA ALA A 529 -44.87 -7.97 -52.03
C ALA A 529 -44.36 -9.17 -51.23
N THR A 530 -45.30 -10.02 -50.80
CA THR A 530 -45.12 -11.41 -50.33
C THR A 530 -43.78 -11.74 -49.66
N ALA A 531 -43.77 -11.65 -48.33
CA ALA A 531 -42.82 -12.37 -47.49
C ALA A 531 -43.01 -13.88 -47.72
N HIS A 532 -42.17 -14.49 -48.57
CA HIS A 532 -41.61 -15.83 -48.38
C HIS A 532 -40.71 -16.19 -49.58
N GLN A 533 -39.50 -16.65 -49.24
CA GLN A 533 -38.42 -17.14 -50.11
C GLN A 533 -37.61 -16.07 -50.83
N LEU A 534 -36.31 -15.99 -50.53
CA LEU A 534 -35.18 -16.00 -51.49
C LEU A 534 -33.82 -15.78 -50.76
N PRO A 535 -32.67 -16.10 -51.41
CA PRO A 535 -31.42 -16.56 -50.78
C PRO A 535 -30.47 -15.44 -50.33
N ALA A 536 -29.62 -15.79 -49.37
CA ALA A 536 -28.52 -14.97 -48.86
C ALA A 536 -27.39 -14.83 -49.89
N ASN A 537 -27.47 -13.83 -50.78
CA ASN A 537 -26.30 -13.20 -51.43
C ASN A 537 -26.73 -12.15 -52.45
N ARG A 538 -27.15 -10.96 -52.00
CA ARG A 538 -27.00 -9.71 -52.76
C ARG A 538 -26.89 -8.53 -51.79
N SER A 539 -25.78 -7.80 -51.86
CA SER A 539 -25.64 -6.46 -51.29
C SER A 539 -26.59 -5.48 -52.01
N PRO A 540 -27.05 -4.42 -51.34
CA PRO A 540 -27.85 -3.38 -51.99
C PRO A 540 -27.06 -2.72 -53.15
N PRO A 541 -27.75 -2.19 -54.18
CA PRO A 541 -27.09 -1.58 -55.33
C PRO A 541 -26.25 -0.37 -54.93
N THR A 542 -25.06 -0.24 -55.52
CA THR A 542 -24.12 0.86 -55.28
C THR A 542 -24.80 2.21 -55.57
N PRO A 543 -24.73 3.19 -54.65
CA PRO A 543 -25.35 4.50 -54.84
C PRO A 543 -24.66 5.28 -55.96
N MET A 544 -25.44 6.00 -56.77
CA MET A 544 -24.95 6.75 -57.94
C MET A 544 -24.19 8.04 -57.58
N VAL A 545 -24.25 8.50 -56.32
CA VAL A 545 -23.59 9.71 -55.86
C VAL A 545 -22.79 9.38 -54.61
N GLN A 546 -21.47 9.46 -54.74
CA GLN A 546 -20.49 9.25 -53.69
C GLN A 546 -19.69 10.54 -53.54
N THR A 547 -19.81 11.19 -52.38
CA THR A 547 -18.98 12.36 -52.06
C THR A 547 -17.82 11.89 -51.19
N PRO A 548 -16.56 11.91 -51.67
CA PRO A 548 -15.41 11.53 -50.86
C PRO A 548 -15.13 12.58 -49.79
N VAL A 549 -14.84 12.11 -48.57
CA VAL A 549 -14.50 12.98 -47.43
C VAL A 549 -12.97 13.18 -47.41
N GLY A 550 -12.46 14.00 -48.33
CA GLY A 550 -11.04 14.36 -48.43
C GLY A 550 -10.19 13.55 -49.43
N ALA A 551 -8.91 13.91 -49.58
CA ALA A 551 -7.96 13.34 -50.53
C ALA A 551 -7.59 11.86 -50.18
N PRO A 552 -7.22 11.02 -51.16
CA PRO A 552 -7.12 9.58 -50.95
C PRO A 552 -5.93 9.23 -50.04
N ALA A 553 -6.22 8.84 -48.80
CA ALA A 553 -5.29 8.09 -47.95
C ALA A 553 -5.64 6.59 -48.04
N SER A 554 -4.62 5.74 -47.96
CA SER A 554 -4.75 4.27 -47.97
C SER A 554 -5.76 3.78 -46.92
N PRO A 555 -6.62 2.80 -47.25
CA PRO A 555 -7.68 2.36 -46.35
C PRO A 555 -7.11 1.69 -45.09
N PRO A 556 -7.69 1.94 -43.90
CA PRO A 556 -7.30 1.24 -42.67
C PRO A 556 -7.68 -0.25 -42.78
N VAL A 557 -6.76 -1.12 -42.43
CA VAL A 557 -6.96 -2.58 -42.37
C VAL A 557 -7.47 -2.92 -40.97
N PHE A 558 -8.65 -3.55 -40.88
CA PHE A 558 -9.24 -4.03 -39.65
C PHE A 558 -8.81 -5.47 -39.38
N PRO A 559 -8.52 -5.88 -38.13
CA PRO A 559 -8.33 -7.28 -37.80
C PRO A 559 -9.66 -8.03 -37.92
N THR A 560 -9.70 -9.07 -38.75
CA THR A 560 -10.81 -10.01 -38.90
C THR A 560 -10.90 -10.91 -37.67
N VAL A 561 -12.02 -10.86 -36.95
CA VAL A 561 -12.38 -11.89 -35.96
C VAL A 561 -13.04 -13.04 -36.72
N GLU A 562 -12.35 -14.18 -36.82
CA GLU A 562 -12.95 -15.43 -37.31
C GLU A 562 -13.96 -15.97 -36.28
N PRO A 563 -15.15 -16.40 -36.70
CA PRO A 563 -16.09 -17.06 -35.80
C PRO A 563 -15.66 -18.50 -35.51
N VAL A 564 -15.47 -18.80 -34.23
CA VAL A 564 -15.26 -20.16 -33.70
C VAL A 564 -16.49 -21.04 -34.04
N PRO A 565 -16.34 -22.18 -34.73
CA PRO A 565 -17.47 -23.09 -34.94
C PRO A 565 -17.75 -23.90 -33.67
N GLY A 566 -18.99 -23.79 -33.18
CA GLY A 566 -19.51 -24.57 -32.07
C GLY A 566 -19.68 -26.06 -32.44
N ASN A 567 -19.20 -26.93 -31.56
CA ASN A 567 -19.38 -28.38 -31.66
C ASN A 567 -20.86 -28.78 -31.46
N GLY A 568 -21.46 -29.35 -32.51
CA GLY A 568 -22.71 -30.10 -32.47
C GLY A 568 -22.53 -31.47 -33.13
N ASN A 569 -22.74 -32.52 -32.35
CA ASN A 569 -22.66 -33.95 -32.70
C ASN A 569 -23.47 -34.35 -33.95
N GLY A 570 -22.97 -35.35 -34.71
CA GLY A 570 -23.83 -36.19 -35.55
C GLY A 570 -23.17 -37.09 -36.60
N SER A 571 -22.85 -38.33 -36.20
CA SER A 571 -23.00 -39.62 -36.94
C SER A 571 -22.14 -40.03 -38.15
N GLY A 572 -21.48 -41.19 -38.00
CA GLY A 572 -21.31 -42.31 -38.97
C GLY A 572 -20.24 -42.12 -40.06
N THR A 573 -19.37 -43.05 -40.44
CA THR A 573 -19.32 -44.53 -40.34
C THR A 573 -17.92 -45.05 -40.70
N SER A 574 -17.57 -46.22 -40.14
CA SER A 574 -16.74 -47.32 -40.69
C SER A 574 -15.28 -47.07 -41.10
N GLU A 575 -14.31 -47.73 -40.43
CA GLU A 575 -13.73 -49.03 -40.80
C GLU A 575 -12.59 -49.44 -39.82
N GLY A 576 -12.49 -50.73 -39.47
CA GLY A 576 -11.16 -51.39 -39.43
C GLY A 576 -10.53 -51.88 -38.10
N THR A 577 -11.08 -52.96 -37.51
CA THR A 577 -10.34 -54.16 -36.99
C THR A 577 -9.45 -54.07 -35.71
N PRO A 578 -9.08 -55.19 -35.04
CA PRO A 578 -9.79 -55.66 -33.84
C PRO A 578 -8.93 -55.87 -32.57
N VAL A 579 -9.65 -56.23 -31.51
CA VAL A 579 -9.32 -56.51 -30.11
C VAL A 579 -8.34 -57.68 -29.86
N GLN A 580 -7.50 -57.54 -28.82
CA GLN A 580 -6.96 -58.61 -27.96
C GLN A 580 -7.29 -58.23 -26.50
N SER A 581 -8.23 -58.92 -25.85
CA SER A 581 -8.06 -60.05 -24.91
C SER A 581 -7.53 -59.66 -23.52
N GLY A 582 -8.33 -59.90 -22.48
CA GLY A 582 -7.90 -59.82 -21.08
C GLY A 582 -9.06 -59.85 -20.10
N GLU A 583 -9.44 -61.06 -19.70
CA GLU A 583 -10.42 -61.39 -18.66
C GLU A 583 -10.02 -60.85 -17.27
N ALA A 584 -11.01 -60.56 -16.40
CA ALA A 584 -11.32 -61.36 -15.21
C ALA A 584 -11.90 -60.56 -14.02
N SER A 585 -12.95 -61.17 -13.43
CA SER A 585 -13.50 -61.06 -12.07
C SER A 585 -13.85 -59.67 -11.49
N GLY A 586 -15.06 -59.37 -11.01
CA GLY A 586 -16.13 -60.23 -10.50
C GLY A 586 -16.30 -60.05 -8.99
N SER A 587 -17.22 -59.17 -8.55
CA SER A 587 -18.02 -59.33 -7.31
C SER A 587 -19.03 -58.18 -7.15
N MET A 588 -20.31 -58.52 -7.33
CA MET A 588 -21.55 -57.79 -6.96
C MET A 588 -21.95 -58.10 -5.50
N PRO A 589 -23.14 -57.72 -4.96
CA PRO A 589 -24.04 -56.56 -5.21
C PRO A 589 -24.53 -55.88 -3.90
N ALA A 590 -25.22 -54.73 -4.01
CA ALA A 590 -26.47 -54.50 -3.28
C ALA A 590 -27.32 -53.42 -3.97
N ALA A 591 -28.54 -53.85 -4.30
CA ALA A 591 -29.71 -53.16 -4.84
C ALA A 591 -30.20 -52.01 -3.92
N SER A 592 -31.04 -51.03 -4.27
CA SER A 592 -31.83 -50.68 -5.45
C SER A 592 -32.65 -49.41 -5.15
N VAL A 593 -33.24 -48.83 -6.21
CA VAL A 593 -34.56 -48.14 -6.24
C VAL A 593 -34.58 -46.61 -6.43
N ALA A 594 -35.02 -46.26 -7.66
CA ALA A 594 -35.96 -45.20 -8.07
C ALA A 594 -35.51 -43.73 -8.24
N THR A 595 -35.43 -43.35 -9.52
CA THR A 595 -35.86 -42.08 -10.16
C THR A 595 -37.35 -41.77 -9.91
N PRO A 596 -37.99 -40.64 -10.34
CA PRO A 596 -37.55 -39.64 -11.33
C PRO A 596 -38.02 -38.16 -11.10
N SER A 597 -37.63 -37.31 -12.06
CA SER A 597 -38.49 -36.32 -12.74
C SER A 597 -38.60 -34.87 -12.22
N ALA A 598 -38.23 -33.96 -13.14
CA ALA A 598 -39.08 -32.90 -13.72
C ALA A 598 -38.52 -31.48 -13.59
N ALA A 599 -38.14 -30.93 -14.74
CA ALA A 599 -38.14 -29.49 -15.01
C ALA A 599 -39.59 -28.93 -14.95
N PRO A 600 -39.79 -27.60 -14.88
CA PRO A 600 -39.83 -26.84 -16.14
C PRO A 600 -39.23 -25.43 -16.11
N THR A 601 -38.68 -25.08 -17.27
CA THR A 601 -38.65 -23.79 -17.97
C THR A 601 -39.46 -22.61 -17.42
N GLN A 602 -38.89 -21.40 -17.43
CA GLN A 602 -39.32 -20.31 -18.34
C GLN A 602 -38.42 -19.06 -18.28
N ASN A 603 -38.17 -18.50 -19.46
CA ASN A 603 -37.53 -17.23 -19.75
C ASN A 603 -38.36 -16.03 -19.29
N HIS A 604 -37.71 -14.95 -18.83
CA HIS A 604 -38.04 -13.59 -19.29
C HIS A 604 -36.91 -12.60 -18.97
N VAL A 605 -36.55 -11.79 -19.97
CA VAL A 605 -35.67 -10.62 -19.90
C VAL A 605 -36.58 -9.39 -19.82
N ASP A 606 -36.23 -8.41 -18.98
CA ASP A 606 -36.73 -7.05 -19.10
C ASP A 606 -35.62 -6.02 -18.84
N HIS A 607 -35.61 -5.00 -19.69
CA HIS A 607 -34.69 -3.87 -19.74
C HIS A 607 -34.93 -2.85 -18.62
N ALA A 608 -33.87 -2.22 -18.09
CA ALA A 608 -33.97 -0.84 -17.58
C ALA A 608 -32.61 -0.11 -17.51
N ARG A 609 -32.48 0.89 -18.40
CA ARG A 609 -31.91 2.24 -18.23
C ARG A 609 -30.74 2.49 -17.25
N THR A 610 -29.64 2.94 -17.86
CA THR A 610 -28.66 3.89 -17.31
C THR A 610 -29.27 5.28 -17.07
N VAL A 611 -28.90 5.91 -15.95
CA VAL A 611 -28.99 7.36 -15.73
C VAL A 611 -27.65 7.84 -15.17
N SER A 612 -27.13 8.87 -15.82
CA SER A 612 -25.89 9.62 -15.55
C SER A 612 -25.95 10.47 -14.28
N GLN A 613 -24.79 10.77 -13.68
CA GLN A 613 -24.43 12.02 -12.96
C GLN A 613 -22.94 11.89 -12.55
N SER A 614 -22.00 12.58 -13.20
CA SER A 614 -21.54 13.96 -12.97
C SER A 614 -20.94 14.24 -11.58
N SER A 615 -19.64 14.48 -11.61
CA SER A 615 -18.71 15.14 -10.68
C SER A 615 -19.26 16.30 -9.82
N ALA A 616 -18.80 16.39 -8.56
CA ALA A 616 -18.14 17.59 -8.00
C ALA A 616 -17.60 17.38 -6.56
N ALA A 617 -16.39 17.91 -6.37
CA ALA A 617 -15.62 18.19 -5.15
C ALA A 617 -16.36 18.42 -3.81
N SER A 618 -15.75 18.00 -2.70
CA SER A 618 -15.05 18.90 -1.75
C SER A 618 -14.70 18.22 -0.43
N SER A 619 -13.59 18.71 0.14
CA SER A 619 -12.97 18.37 1.41
C SER A 619 -13.79 18.79 2.64
N SER A 620 -13.80 17.98 3.72
CA SER A 620 -13.73 18.48 5.11
C SER A 620 -13.59 17.35 6.13
N VAL A 621 -12.53 17.46 6.94
CA VAL A 621 -12.33 17.07 8.36
C VAL A 621 -13.54 16.45 9.09
N PRO A 622 -13.37 15.35 9.86
CA PRO A 622 -14.34 14.96 10.89
C PRO A 622 -14.01 15.63 12.24
N GLU A 623 -14.91 16.50 12.68
CA GLU A 623 -14.95 17.11 14.00
C GLU A 623 -15.59 16.15 15.03
N LEU A 624 -15.01 16.10 16.23
CA LEU A 624 -15.48 15.27 17.36
C LEU A 624 -16.89 15.66 17.80
N VAL A 625 -17.79 14.68 17.93
CA VAL A 625 -19.10 14.84 18.56
C VAL A 625 -19.02 14.54 20.06
N ALA A 626 -19.39 15.51 20.88
CA ALA A 626 -19.55 15.40 22.32
C ALA A 626 -20.88 14.72 22.69
N ALA A 627 -20.82 13.59 23.39
CA ALA A 627 -21.98 12.93 23.97
C ALA A 627 -22.38 13.62 25.28
N SER A 628 -23.53 14.30 25.24
CA SER A 628 -24.15 14.93 26.41
C SER A 628 -25.10 13.95 27.09
N SER A 629 -24.91 13.80 28.40
CA SER A 629 -25.77 13.10 29.33
C SER A 629 -27.18 13.71 29.40
N ALA A 630 -28.23 12.89 29.29
CA ALA A 630 -29.57 13.25 29.72
C ALA A 630 -30.19 12.10 30.54
N ILE A 631 -30.28 12.38 31.83
CA ILE A 631 -31.12 11.71 32.83
C ILE A 631 -32.58 11.93 32.44
N ASN A 632 -33.42 10.91 32.51
CA ASN A 632 -34.80 11.09 32.95
C ASN A 632 -35.44 9.81 33.49
N ASN A 633 -36.02 9.98 34.67
CA ASN A 633 -36.90 9.06 35.38
C ASN A 633 -38.17 8.75 34.57
N ASN A 634 -38.58 7.49 34.56
CA ASN A 634 -39.86 7.02 35.10
C ASN A 634 -39.93 5.51 35.07
#